data_AF-X1EVB1-F1
#
_entry.id   AF-X1EVB1-F1
#
_cell.length_a   1.000
_cell.length_b   1.000
_cell.length_c   1.000
_cell.angle_alpha   90.00
_cell.angle_beta   90.00
_cell.angle_gamma   90.00
#
_symmetry.space_group_name_H-M   'P 1'
#
loop_
_entity.id
_entity.type
_entity.pdbx_description
1 polymer ?
#
loop_
_entity_poly.entity_id
_entity_poly.type
_entity_poly.pdbx_seq_one_letter_code
_entity_poly.pdbx_strand_id
1 'polypeptide(L)'
;TIRKTLTKRDKEKLDEAHEINKKILIAAGANPKTILKGIYESGHPCCTAPIGKIVDENQETEIKGLFVSDASIFPSPLGMPPILTIVAFSKRLARYLLSYA
;
A
#
# COMPACT_ATOMS: atom_id res chain seq x y z
N THR A 1 -21.83 2.51 8.86
CA THR A 1 -21.05 2.35 7.63
C THR A 1 -19.79 3.18 7.70
N ILE A 2 -18.61 2.60 7.43
CA ILE A 2 -17.35 3.34 7.35
C ILE A 2 -17.21 3.89 5.92
N ARG A 3 -16.91 5.19 5.77
CA ARG A 3 -16.61 5.82 4.48
C ARG A 3 -15.14 6.19 4.42
N LYS A 4 -14.43 5.69 3.40
CA LYS A 4 -13.04 6.03 3.13
C LYS A 4 -12.99 6.89 1.88
N THR A 5 -12.71 8.18 2.06
CA THR A 5 -12.66 9.17 0.97
C THR A 5 -11.23 9.59 0.72
N LEU A 6 -10.93 9.90 -0.54
CA LEU A 6 -9.66 10.52 -0.91
C LEU A 6 -9.58 11.93 -0.32
N THR A 7 -8.43 12.26 0.26
CA THR A 7 -8.15 13.61 0.73
C THR A 7 -7.99 14.58 -0.44
N LYS A 8 -7.97 15.89 -0.16
CA LYS A 8 -7.68 16.91 -1.17
C LYS A 8 -6.32 16.65 -1.84
N ARG A 9 -5.30 16.36 -1.03
CA ARG A 9 -3.94 16.06 -1.47
C ARG A 9 -3.87 14.82 -2.37
N ASP A 10 -4.64 13.78 -2.05
CA ASP A 10 -4.67 12.57 -2.88
C ASP A 10 -5.24 12.87 -4.27
N LYS A 11 -6.33 13.65 -4.33
CA LYS A 11 -6.95 14.07 -5.60
C LYS A 11 -5.99 14.90 -6.44
N GLU A 12 -5.33 15.89 -5.84
CA GLU A 12 -4.35 16.75 -6.53
C GLU A 12 -3.22 15.92 -7.16
N LYS A 13 -2.66 14.94 -6.42
CA LYS A 13 -1.62 14.05 -6.95
C LYS A 13 -2.12 13.15 -8.08
N LEU A 14 -3.34 12.64 -7.98
CA LEU A 14 -3.93 11.79 -9.02
C LEU A 14 -4.26 12.58 -10.29
N ASP A 15 -4.67 13.84 -10.14
CA ASP A 15 -4.89 14.77 -11.26
C ASP A 15 -3.56 15.11 -11.97
N GLU A 16 -2.51 15.39 -11.21
CA GLU A 16 -1.15 15.58 -11.75
C GLU A 16 -0.66 14.34 -12.52
N ALA A 17 -0.80 13.15 -11.92
CA ALA A 17 -0.41 11.90 -12.56
C ALA A 17 -1.22 11.64 -13.85
N HIS A 18 -2.51 12.00 -13.88
CA HIS A 18 -3.33 11.89 -15.07
C HIS A 18 -2.78 12.72 -16.23
N GLU A 19 -2.42 13.98 -15.97
CA GLU A 19 -1.85 14.87 -17.01
C GLU A 19 -0.49 14.38 -17.51
N ILE A 20 0.36 13.85 -16.62
CA ILE A 20 1.65 13.25 -17.00
C ILE A 20 1.41 12.03 -17.90
N ASN A 21 0.56 11.10 -17.48
CA ASN A 21 0.28 9.87 -18.24
C ASN A 21 -0.34 10.17 -19.60
N LYS A 22 -1.26 11.16 -19.67
CA LYS A 22 -1.85 11.60 -20.93
C LYS A 22 -0.78 12.10 -21.92
N LYS A 23 0.18 12.90 -21.46
CA LYS A 23 1.30 13.37 -22.30
C LYS A 23 2.15 12.21 -22.81
N ILE A 24 2.46 11.24 -21.95
CA ILE A 24 3.23 10.04 -22.33
C ILE A 24 2.48 9.23 -23.39
N LEU A 25 1.19 8.98 -23.20
CA LEU A 25 0.37 8.22 -24.15
C LEU A 25 0.30 8.90 -25.53
N ILE A 26 0.12 10.21 -25.57
CA ILE A 26 0.10 10.98 -26.83
C ILE A 26 1.46 10.91 -27.51
N ALA A 27 2.56 11.07 -26.77
CA ALA A 27 3.91 10.96 -27.29
C ALA A 27 4.21 9.55 -27.84
N ALA A 28 3.59 8.51 -27.26
CA ALA A 28 3.65 7.14 -27.75
C ALA A 28 2.73 6.85 -28.96
N GLY A 29 2.00 7.85 -29.47
CA GLY A 29 1.15 7.74 -30.66
C GLY A 29 -0.33 7.42 -30.39
N ALA A 30 -0.78 7.42 -29.13
CA ALA A 30 -2.18 7.22 -28.82
C ALA A 30 -3.04 8.39 -29.33
N ASN A 31 -4.24 8.09 -29.86
CA ASN A 31 -5.21 9.12 -30.25
C ASN A 31 -5.73 9.86 -29.00
N PRO A 32 -5.55 11.19 -28.88
CA PRO A 32 -6.01 11.93 -27.71
C PRO A 32 -7.51 11.77 -27.41
N LYS A 33 -8.33 11.52 -28.44
CA LYS A 33 -9.79 11.34 -28.30
C LYS A 33 -10.19 10.01 -27.66
N THR A 34 -9.28 9.05 -27.57
CA THR A 34 -9.54 7.72 -26.98
C THR A 34 -8.99 7.59 -25.55
N ILE A 35 -8.32 8.61 -25.01
CA ILE A 35 -7.78 8.60 -23.66
C ILE A 35 -8.92 8.93 -22.67
N LEU A 36 -9.20 8.00 -21.76
CA LEU A 36 -10.24 8.13 -20.74
C LEU A 36 -9.62 8.23 -19.34
N LYS A 37 -10.26 9.03 -18.47
CA LYS A 37 -9.95 9.05 -17.04
C LYS A 37 -10.88 8.09 -16.32
N GLY A 38 -10.33 7.01 -15.78
CA GLY A 38 -11.08 6.00 -15.01
C GLY A 38 -11.50 6.50 -13.63
N ILE A 39 -12.26 5.66 -12.92
CA ILE A 39 -12.53 5.84 -11.49
C ILE A 39 -11.28 5.52 -10.66
N TYR A 40 -11.27 5.97 -9.41
CA TYR A 40 -10.18 5.66 -8.48
C TYR A 40 -10.27 4.20 -8.02
N GLU A 41 -9.20 3.44 -8.25
CA GLU A 41 -9.08 2.07 -7.77
C GLU A 41 -8.06 1.97 -6.64
N SER A 42 -8.41 1.26 -5.57
CA SER A 42 -7.52 0.97 -4.44
C SER A 42 -7.03 -0.47 -4.52
N GLY A 43 -6.01 -0.74 -5.34
CA GLY A 43 -5.48 -2.09 -5.54
C GLY A 43 -4.64 -2.64 -4.36
N HIS A 44 -4.24 -1.79 -3.41
CA HIS A 44 -3.28 -2.16 -2.36
C HIS A 44 -3.71 -1.66 -0.96
N PRO A 45 -4.84 -2.15 -0.42
CA PRO A 45 -5.24 -1.81 0.95
C PRO A 45 -4.15 -2.25 1.96
N CYS A 46 -3.84 -1.37 2.92
CA CYS A 46 -2.77 -1.56 3.89
C CYS A 46 -2.97 -0.67 5.14
N CYS A 47 -2.02 -0.76 6.08
CA CYS A 47 -1.87 0.12 7.25
C CYS A 47 -2.95 0.01 8.33
N THR A 48 -3.69 -1.09 8.41
CA THR A 48 -4.74 -1.28 9.42
C THR A 48 -4.20 -1.77 10.78
N ALA A 49 -2.99 -2.34 10.82
CA ALA A 49 -2.31 -2.79 12.04
C ALA A 49 -0.83 -2.33 12.06
N PRO A 50 -0.55 -1.02 11.95
CA PRO A 50 0.79 -0.52 11.67
C PRO A 50 1.81 -0.84 12.77
N ILE A 51 3.04 -1.15 12.35
CA ILE A 51 4.22 -1.26 13.23
C ILE A 51 4.41 0.05 14.01
N GLY A 52 4.76 -0.09 15.29
CA GLY A 52 4.94 1.03 16.23
C GLY A 52 3.63 1.56 16.81
N LYS A 53 2.48 0.95 16.48
CA LYS A 53 1.17 1.33 17.04
C LYS A 53 0.30 0.13 17.43
N ILE A 54 0.11 -0.83 16.53
CA ILE A 54 -0.71 -2.04 16.79
C ILE A 54 0.16 -3.27 16.97
N VAL A 55 1.26 -3.35 16.22
CA VAL A 55 2.30 -4.35 16.41
C VAL A 55 3.63 -3.68 16.69
N ASP A 56 4.53 -4.39 17.35
CA ASP A 56 5.90 -3.95 17.60
C ASP A 56 6.83 -4.18 16.39
N GLU A 57 8.13 -3.96 16.57
CA GLU A 57 9.16 -4.18 15.55
C GLU A 57 9.34 -5.64 15.14
N ASN A 58 8.83 -6.59 15.93
CA ASN A 58 8.82 -8.02 15.67
C ASN A 58 7.47 -8.52 15.13
N GLN A 59 6.56 -7.60 14.80
CA GLN A 59 5.19 -7.88 14.34
C GLN A 59 4.30 -8.55 15.40
N GLU A 60 4.68 -8.48 16.67
CA GLU A 60 3.88 -8.98 17.79
C GLU A 60 2.88 -7.90 18.24
N THR A 61 1.64 -8.29 18.52
CA THR A 61 0.66 -7.40 19.12
C THR A 61 0.92 -7.23 20.62
N GLU A 62 0.12 -6.40 21.31
CA GLU A 62 0.13 -6.35 22.78
C GLU A 62 -0.26 -7.69 23.44
N ILE A 63 -0.94 -8.57 22.71
CA ILE A 63 -1.27 -9.93 23.15
C ILE A 63 -0.08 -10.82 22.83
N LYS A 64 0.56 -11.33 23.89
CA LYS A 64 1.74 -12.19 23.79
C LYS A 64 1.46 -13.42 22.93
N GLY A 65 2.36 -13.70 21.98
CA GLY A 65 2.28 -14.83 21.06
C GLY A 65 1.36 -14.62 19.86
N LEU A 66 0.74 -13.44 19.70
CA LEU A 66 -0.12 -13.10 18.57
C LEU A 66 0.59 -12.13 17.63
N PHE A 67 0.79 -12.56 16.38
CA PHE A 67 1.55 -11.84 15.35
C PHE A 67 0.71 -11.51 14.11
N VAL A 68 1.08 -10.45 13.39
CA VAL A 68 0.43 -10.06 12.12
C VAL A 68 1.46 -10.01 10.99
N SER A 69 1.19 -10.62 9.84
CA SER A 69 2.17 -10.70 8.75
C SER A 69 1.55 -10.55 7.36
N ASP A 70 0.97 -9.38 7.11
CA ASP A 70 0.42 -8.99 5.82
C ASP A 70 0.62 -7.48 5.57
N ALA A 71 -0.07 -6.90 4.58
CA ALA A 71 0.04 -5.47 4.25
C ALA A 71 -0.48 -4.52 5.37
N SER A 72 -1.22 -5.03 6.35
CA SER A 72 -1.76 -4.22 7.44
C SER A 72 -0.66 -3.61 8.31
N ILE A 73 0.52 -4.23 8.36
CA ILE A 73 1.63 -3.85 9.24
C ILE A 73 2.37 -2.59 8.78
N PHE A 74 2.16 -2.14 7.53
CA PHE A 74 2.87 -0.97 7.05
C PHE A 74 2.49 0.29 7.84
N PRO A 75 3.47 1.10 8.25
CA PRO A 75 3.20 2.33 8.99
C PRO A 75 2.52 3.40 8.14
N SER A 76 2.63 3.32 6.81
CA SER A 76 2.02 4.25 5.86
C SER A 76 1.82 3.61 4.48
N PRO A 77 0.93 4.16 3.64
CA PRO A 77 0.75 3.68 2.28
C PRO A 77 2.02 3.85 1.44
N LEU A 78 2.46 2.78 0.78
CA LEU A 78 3.73 2.77 0.04
C LEU A 78 3.65 3.39 -1.36
N GLY A 79 2.45 3.50 -1.95
CA GLY A 79 2.27 3.99 -3.32
C GLY A 79 2.82 3.07 -4.41
N MET A 80 3.20 1.84 -4.08
CA MET A 80 3.80 0.83 -4.96
C MET A 80 3.27 -0.57 -4.62
N PRO A 81 3.40 -1.57 -5.54
CA PRO A 81 3.03 -2.95 -5.25
C PRO A 81 3.76 -3.49 -4.00
N PRO A 82 3.04 -3.91 -2.94
CA PRO A 82 3.67 -4.21 -1.64
C PRO A 82 4.22 -5.64 -1.53
N ILE A 83 3.98 -6.51 -2.52
CA ILE A 83 4.12 -7.97 -2.37
C ILE A 83 5.52 -8.40 -1.90
N LEU A 84 6.59 -7.84 -2.48
CA LEU A 84 7.96 -8.19 -2.09
C LEU A 84 8.26 -7.76 -0.66
N THR A 85 7.76 -6.61 -0.23
CA THR A 85 7.91 -6.12 1.14
C THR A 85 7.17 -7.04 2.12
N ILE A 86 5.94 -7.47 1.81
CA ILE A 86 5.18 -8.42 2.65
C ILE A 86 5.95 -9.74 2.79
N VAL A 87 6.48 -10.28 1.69
CA VAL A 87 7.28 -11.51 1.71
C VAL A 87 8.53 -11.34 2.58
N ALA A 88 9.21 -10.19 2.50
CA ALA A 88 10.40 -9.91 3.30
C ALA A 88 10.08 -9.85 4.81
N PHE A 89 9.01 -9.15 5.20
CA PHE A 89 8.54 -9.12 6.59
C PHE A 89 8.16 -10.52 7.08
N SER A 90 7.41 -11.27 6.28
CA SER A 90 7.00 -12.64 6.64
C SER A 90 8.18 -13.58 6.84
N LYS A 91 9.21 -13.49 5.98
CA LYS A 91 10.45 -14.27 6.14
C LYS A 91 11.25 -13.83 7.37
N ARG A 92 11.28 -12.53 7.71
CA ARG A 92 11.92 -12.03 8.93
C ARG A 92 11.21 -12.58 10.16
N LEU A 93 9.87 -12.48 10.20
CA LEU A 93 9.06 -13.03 11.29
C LEU A 93 9.28 -14.54 11.47
N ALA A 94 9.29 -15.31 10.38
CA ALA A 94 9.55 -16.75 10.44
C ALA A 94 10.91 -17.07 11.11
N ARG A 95 11.98 -16.32 10.77
CA ARG A 95 13.29 -16.47 11.43
C ARG A 95 13.26 -16.07 12.90
N TYR A 96 12.55 -14.99 13.24
CA TYR A 96 12.37 -14.56 14.63
C TYR A 96 11.68 -15.65 15.46
N LEU A 97 10.56 -16.20 14.98
CA LEU A 97 9.81 -17.26 15.67
C LEU A 97 10.64 -18.54 15.85
N LEU A 98 11.42 -18.92 14.84
CA LEU A 98 12.32 -20.08 14.93
C LEU A 98 13.49 -19.87 15.89
N SER A 99 13.85 -18.64 16.26
CA SER A 99 14.92 -18.40 17.23
C SER A 99 14.53 -18.72 18.69
N TYR A 100 13.24 -18.96 18.94
CA TYR A 100 12.70 -19.42 20.22
C TYR A 100 12.48 -20.93 20.30
N ALA A 101 12.73 -21.66 19.20
CA ALA A 101 12.64 -23.11 19.10
C ALA A 101 14.01 -23.76 19.34
#